data_AF-V9KNA5-F1
#
_entry.id   AF-V9KNA5-F1
#
_cell.length_a   1.000
_cell.length_b   1.000
_cell.length_c   1.000
_cell.angle_alpha   90.00
_cell.angle_beta   90.00
_cell.angle_gamma   90.00
#
_symmetry.space_group_name_H-M   'P 1'
#
loop_
_entity.id
_entity.type
_entity.pdbx_description
1 polymer ?
#
loop_
_entity_poly.entity_id
_entity_poly.type
_entity_poly.pdbx_seq_one_letter_code
_entity_poly.pdbx_strand_id
1 'polypeptide(L)'
;RDYRRPEILLHGTHGLDSGLGEGLPLHNIGHSIEDVQHVDDQGINIPDQTVIKKGPVSISKSSSGAVTSISLNKDGLFGGVANPNEVFCSVPGRLSLLSSTSKYKVTVAEVQRRLSPPECLNASLLGGVLRRAKSKNGGRSLREKLDKIGLNLPAGRRKAANVTLLTSLVEGEAVHLARDFGYVCETEFPAKAAAEYVNRQHSDPNEQVTRKNMLLASKQICKEFTDLLTQDRSPLGNSRPAPILEPGIQSCLTHFSLITHGFGSPALCAAMTALQNYLTEALKAMDKMYMNNTPNSHTGENPSKSGDKDEKHRK
;
A
#
# COMPACT_ATOMS: atom_id res chain seq x y z
N ARG A 1 -51.02 51.89 -33.24
CA ARG A 1 -49.56 52.16 -33.19
C ARG A 1 -48.82 50.84 -33.17
N ASP A 2 -48.68 50.30 -34.38
CA ASP A 2 -47.49 49.70 -34.98
C ASP A 2 -46.73 48.56 -34.28
N TYR A 3 -46.91 47.39 -34.89
CA TYR A 3 -46.06 46.22 -35.02
C TYR A 3 -44.57 46.53 -35.33
N ARG A 4 -43.62 45.69 -34.89
CA ARG A 4 -43.04 44.59 -35.70
C ARG A 4 -41.86 43.86 -35.02
N ARG A 5 -41.72 42.62 -35.50
CA ARG A 5 -40.83 41.49 -35.19
C ARG A 5 -39.35 41.68 -35.56
N PRO A 6 -38.47 40.71 -35.19
CA PRO A 6 -37.03 40.71 -35.43
C PRO A 6 -36.67 40.15 -36.82
N GLU A 7 -35.50 40.54 -37.32
CA GLU A 7 -34.88 40.00 -38.53
C GLU A 7 -33.69 39.09 -38.20
N ILE A 8 -33.58 38.07 -39.06
CA ILE A 8 -32.68 36.92 -39.09
C ILE A 8 -31.53 37.22 -40.09
N LEU A 9 -30.46 36.40 -40.06
CA LEU A 9 -29.57 35.95 -41.17
C LEU A 9 -28.07 36.12 -40.84
N LEU A 10 -27.11 35.29 -41.26
CA LEU A 10 -26.98 33.86 -41.60
C LEU A 10 -25.50 33.71 -42.09
N HIS A 11 -24.84 32.62 -41.71
CA HIS A 11 -23.82 31.80 -42.44
C HIS A 11 -22.52 32.35 -43.10
N GLY A 12 -21.50 31.46 -43.06
CA GLY A 12 -20.37 31.31 -44.00
C GLY A 12 -19.01 31.56 -43.33
N THR A 13 -18.13 30.63 -42.91
CA THR A 13 -17.46 29.41 -43.45
C THR A 13 -16.49 29.60 -44.63
N HIS A 14 -15.26 29.07 -44.44
CA HIS A 14 -14.12 28.83 -45.37
C HIS A 14 -13.17 30.03 -45.62
N GLY A 15 -11.85 29.89 -45.76
CA GLY A 15 -10.95 28.75 -45.99
C GLY A 15 -9.48 29.21 -46.09
N LEU A 16 -8.60 28.23 -46.19
CA LEU A 16 -7.12 28.25 -46.20
C LEU A 16 -6.54 28.83 -47.51
N ASP A 17 -5.30 29.37 -47.51
CA ASP A 17 -4.16 28.96 -48.37
C ASP A 17 -2.88 29.85 -48.23
N SER A 18 -1.79 29.24 -48.67
CA SER A 18 -0.32 29.38 -48.64
C SER A 18 0.35 30.59 -49.34
N GLY A 19 1.59 30.89 -48.91
CA GLY A 19 2.79 30.67 -49.75
C GLY A 19 3.47 31.83 -50.52
N LEU A 20 4.81 31.94 -50.31
CA LEU A 20 5.88 32.49 -51.21
C LEU A 20 5.98 34.04 -51.30
N GLY A 21 7.16 34.69 -51.35
CA GLY A 21 8.57 34.33 -51.47
C GLY A 21 9.39 35.58 -51.89
N GLU A 22 10.71 35.58 -51.59
CA GLU A 22 11.81 36.45 -52.12
C GLU A 22 11.77 37.97 -51.81
N GLY A 23 12.87 38.71 -51.57
CA GLY A 23 14.30 38.46 -51.70
C GLY A 23 15.14 39.62 -51.10
N LEU A 24 16.42 39.33 -50.87
CA LEU A 24 17.52 40.05 -50.17
C LEU A 24 18.00 41.35 -50.91
N PRO A 25 19.16 42.03 -50.63
CA PRO A 25 20.23 41.85 -49.61
C PRO A 25 20.96 43.12 -49.03
N LEU A 26 21.89 42.86 -48.09
CA LEU A 26 23.33 43.27 -48.10
C LEU A 26 23.91 44.33 -47.12
N HIS A 27 25.10 43.94 -46.61
CA HIS A 27 26.23 44.62 -45.93
C HIS A 27 26.15 44.97 -44.44
N ASN A 28 27.20 44.85 -43.60
CA ASN A 28 28.48 44.10 -43.51
C ASN A 28 29.16 44.59 -42.20
N ILE A 29 30.25 43.92 -41.77
CA ILE A 29 31.26 44.31 -40.74
C ILE A 29 30.92 43.76 -39.33
N GLY A 30 31.76 42.99 -38.62
CA GLY A 30 33.12 42.49 -38.83
C GLY A 30 33.81 42.25 -37.47
N HIS A 31 34.51 41.10 -37.31
CA HIS A 31 35.56 40.75 -36.31
C HIS A 31 35.11 40.58 -34.83
N SER A 32 35.67 39.70 -33.96
CA SER A 32 36.73 38.68 -33.97
C SER A 32 36.60 37.81 -32.70
N ILE A 33 36.98 36.51 -32.80
CA ILE A 33 37.69 35.61 -31.84
C ILE A 33 37.88 36.13 -30.38
N GLU A 34 37.57 35.42 -29.28
CA GLU A 34 38.08 34.11 -28.81
C GLU A 34 37.33 33.64 -27.52
N ASP A 35 37.51 32.35 -27.20
CA ASP A 35 37.46 31.68 -25.88
C ASP A 35 36.20 30.98 -25.33
N VAL A 36 36.54 29.79 -24.82
CA VAL A 36 35.76 28.60 -24.45
C VAL A 36 35.25 28.70 -23.01
N GLN A 37 33.98 28.35 -22.76
CA GLN A 37 33.58 27.64 -21.53
C GLN A 37 32.20 26.96 -21.61
N HIS A 38 32.18 25.77 -21.03
CA HIS A 38 31.18 24.69 -21.05
C HIS A 38 30.36 24.72 -19.76
N VAL A 39 29.00 24.75 -19.78
CA VAL A 39 28.14 24.11 -18.74
C VAL A 39 26.69 23.87 -19.24
N ASP A 40 26.38 22.58 -19.36
CA ASP A 40 25.16 21.79 -19.10
C ASP A 40 23.71 22.35 -19.05
N ASP A 41 22.89 21.72 -19.90
CA ASP A 41 21.67 20.93 -19.61
C ASP A 41 20.58 21.50 -18.67
N GLN A 42 19.50 21.98 -19.30
CA GLN A 42 18.22 22.25 -18.63
C GLN A 42 17.42 20.94 -18.44
N GLY A 43 17.73 20.22 -17.36
CA GLY A 43 16.87 19.16 -16.83
C GLY A 43 15.69 19.74 -16.04
N ILE A 44 14.48 19.46 -16.51
CA ILE A 44 13.21 19.77 -15.83
C ILE A 44 13.17 19.06 -14.47
N ASN A 45 13.30 19.82 -13.38
CA ASN A 45 13.17 19.31 -12.01
C ASN A 45 11.72 19.45 -11.53
N ILE A 46 11.00 18.33 -11.44
CA ILE A 46 9.71 18.23 -10.74
C ILE A 46 10.03 17.86 -9.28
N PRO A 47 9.82 18.73 -8.28
CA PRO A 47 10.05 18.35 -6.90
C PRO A 47 8.90 17.47 -6.39
N ASP A 48 9.24 16.22 -6.09
CA ASP A 48 8.39 15.23 -5.45
C ASP A 48 8.10 15.64 -3.98
N GLN A 49 6.98 16.33 -3.74
CA GLN A 49 6.49 16.62 -2.38
C GLN A 49 5.71 15.42 -1.82
N THR A 50 6.41 14.34 -1.48
CA THR A 50 5.87 13.40 -0.49
C THR A 50 5.96 14.03 0.90
N VAL A 51 4.83 14.54 1.41
CA VAL A 51 4.74 15.23 2.70
C VAL A 51 4.79 14.21 3.85
N ILE A 52 5.97 13.74 4.22
CA ILE A 52 6.24 13.23 5.56
C ILE A 52 7.54 13.87 6.06
N LYS A 53 7.43 15.08 6.65
CA LYS A 53 8.48 15.57 7.54
C LYS A 53 8.48 14.65 8.77
N LYS A 54 9.46 13.75 8.85
CA LYS A 54 9.79 13.02 10.08
C LYS A 54 10.17 14.05 11.15
N GLY A 55 9.23 14.38 12.03
CA GLY A 55 9.55 15.03 13.30
C GLY A 55 10.18 14.00 14.24
N PRO A 56 11.05 14.41 15.18
CA PRO A 56 11.62 13.49 16.16
C PRO A 56 10.50 12.88 17.00
N VAL A 57 10.43 11.54 17.01
CA VAL A 57 9.60 10.80 17.94
C VAL A 57 10.28 10.91 19.31
N SER A 58 9.83 11.86 20.12
CA SER A 58 10.21 11.92 21.53
C SER A 58 9.54 10.75 22.26
N ILE A 59 10.32 9.68 22.48
CA ILE A 59 10.00 8.69 23.51
C ILE A 59 10.20 9.38 24.85
N SER A 60 9.11 9.90 25.40
CA SER A 60 9.08 10.42 26.77
C SER A 60 9.33 9.26 27.73
N LYS A 61 10.51 9.25 28.37
CA LYS A 61 10.74 8.46 29.59
C LYS A 61 9.88 9.08 30.71
N SER A 62 8.73 8.47 31.00
CA SER A 62 8.02 8.69 32.27
C SER A 62 7.88 7.37 33.01
N SER A 63 8.62 7.30 34.10
CA SER A 63 8.42 6.51 35.32
C SER A 63 7.13 5.67 35.40
N SER A 64 7.34 4.38 35.60
CA SER A 64 6.57 3.41 36.38
C SER A 64 5.26 3.90 37.01
N GLY A 65 4.15 3.24 36.65
CA GLY A 65 2.94 3.19 37.47
C GLY A 65 1.70 3.87 36.88
N ALA A 66 1.12 3.30 35.83
CA ALA A 66 -0.34 3.32 35.57
C ALA A 66 -0.64 2.41 34.37
N VAL A 67 -0.76 1.11 34.63
CA VAL A 67 -1.48 0.20 33.74
C VAL A 67 -2.93 0.65 33.71
N THR A 68 -3.32 1.41 32.69
CA THR A 68 -4.73 1.57 32.35
C THR A 68 -5.17 0.29 31.67
N SER A 69 -5.55 -0.70 32.49
CA SER A 69 -6.60 -1.61 32.08
C SER A 69 -7.74 -0.75 31.55
N ILE A 70 -8.24 -1.06 30.36
CA ILE A 70 -9.46 -0.45 29.84
C ILE A 70 -10.60 -1.03 30.69
N SER A 71 -10.72 -0.53 31.91
CA SER A 71 -11.91 -0.67 32.73
C SER A 71 -12.92 0.26 32.09
N LEU A 72 -13.88 -0.33 31.38
CA LEU A 72 -15.14 0.32 31.06
C LEU A 72 -15.78 0.72 32.38
N ASN A 73 -15.51 1.94 32.85
CA ASN A 73 -16.24 2.55 33.94
C ASN A 73 -17.70 2.67 33.50
N LYS A 74 -18.48 1.69 33.94
CA LYS A 74 -19.89 1.83 34.28
C LYS A 74 -19.95 2.92 35.35
N ASP A 75 -20.32 4.13 34.94
CA ASP A 75 -21.22 5.05 35.65
C ASP A 75 -21.14 6.44 35.01
N GLY A 76 -22.20 6.77 34.27
CA GLY A 76 -22.37 7.99 33.48
C GLY A 76 -23.80 8.00 32.92
N LEU A 77 -24.71 8.44 33.79
CA LEU A 77 -26.16 8.50 33.68
C LEU A 77 -26.71 9.05 32.33
N PHE A 78 -27.43 8.17 31.60
CA PHE A 78 -28.49 8.40 30.59
C PHE A 78 -28.22 9.26 29.33
N GLY A 79 -27.84 8.56 28.27
CA GLY A 79 -28.20 8.81 26.87
C GLY A 79 -28.09 7.48 26.13
N GLY A 80 -29.13 7.06 25.39
CA GLY A 80 -29.30 5.67 24.90
C GLY A 80 -28.01 5.03 24.36
N VAL A 81 -27.64 3.88 24.92
CA VAL A 81 -26.45 3.13 24.50
C VAL A 81 -26.71 2.59 23.10
N ALA A 82 -26.25 3.31 22.08
CA ALA A 82 -26.35 2.84 20.70
C ALA A 82 -25.55 1.55 20.55
N ASN A 83 -26.12 0.59 19.80
CA ASN A 83 -25.45 -0.67 19.52
C ASN A 83 -24.14 -0.37 18.75
N PRO A 84 -22.95 -0.78 19.25
CA PRO A 84 -21.69 -0.49 18.59
C PRO A 84 -21.61 -1.03 17.15
N ASN A 85 -22.39 -2.06 16.83
CA ASN A 85 -22.45 -2.67 15.49
C ASN A 85 -23.43 -1.97 14.55
N GLU A 86 -24.21 -1.00 15.04
CA GLU A 86 -25.12 -0.21 14.22
C GLU A 86 -24.35 0.61 13.19
N VAL A 87 -24.91 0.70 11.99
CA VAL A 87 -24.36 1.51 10.91
C VAL A 87 -24.67 2.98 11.17
N PHE A 88 -23.64 3.77 11.47
CA PHE A 88 -23.78 5.22 11.63
C PHE A 88 -24.07 5.92 10.31
N CYS A 89 -23.40 5.50 9.23
CA CYS A 89 -23.67 5.94 7.87
C CYS A 89 -22.98 5.06 6.84
N SER A 90 -23.34 5.23 5.57
CA SER A 90 -22.57 4.71 4.44
C SER A 90 -21.83 5.83 3.73
N VAL A 91 -20.58 5.57 3.33
CA VAL A 91 -19.73 6.50 2.60
C VAL A 91 -19.30 5.90 1.26
N PRO A 92 -19.19 6.71 0.19
CA PRO A 92 -18.57 6.23 -1.05
C PRO A 92 -17.07 6.01 -0.85
N GLY A 93 -16.52 4.98 -1.51
CA GLY A 93 -15.09 4.70 -1.51
C GLY A 93 -14.26 5.81 -2.16
N ARG A 94 -13.07 6.12 -1.63
CA ARG A 94 -12.09 7.04 -2.28
C ARG A 94 -11.38 6.38 -3.44
N LEU A 95 -11.09 5.08 -3.29
CA LEU A 95 -10.28 4.31 -4.24
C LEU A 95 -11.13 3.62 -5.31
N SER A 96 -12.44 3.89 -5.34
CA SER A 96 -13.34 3.36 -6.36
C SER A 96 -13.16 4.07 -7.71
N LEU A 97 -13.07 3.29 -8.79
CA LEU A 97 -13.01 3.80 -10.16
C LEU A 97 -14.39 3.74 -10.83
N LEU A 98 -14.85 4.87 -11.38
CA LEU A 98 -16.07 4.99 -12.19
C LEU A 98 -17.29 4.27 -11.57
N SER A 99 -17.90 3.34 -12.32
CA SER A 99 -19.10 2.59 -11.95
C SER A 99 -18.88 1.57 -10.82
N SER A 100 -17.63 1.23 -10.48
CA SER A 100 -17.27 0.39 -9.33
C SER A 100 -17.35 1.16 -8.00
N THR A 101 -18.39 1.98 -7.84
CA THR A 101 -18.61 2.78 -6.64
C THR A 101 -19.03 1.87 -5.48
N SER A 102 -18.05 1.41 -4.72
CA SER A 102 -18.28 0.69 -3.48
C SER A 102 -18.78 1.66 -2.40
N LYS A 103 -19.87 1.29 -1.73
CA LYS A 103 -20.34 1.99 -0.53
C LYS A 103 -19.91 1.21 0.71
N TYR A 104 -19.19 1.88 1.59
CA TYR A 104 -18.68 1.30 2.82
C TYR A 104 -19.56 1.72 4.00
N LYS A 105 -19.93 0.73 4.82
CA LYS A 105 -20.66 0.96 6.07
C LYS A 105 -19.66 1.40 7.14
N VAL A 106 -19.93 2.54 7.77
CA VAL A 106 -19.21 3.04 8.93
C VAL A 106 -20.08 2.78 10.14
N THR A 107 -19.56 2.03 11.12
CA THR A 107 -20.31 1.66 12.33
C THR A 107 -20.11 2.66 13.45
N VAL A 108 -21.00 2.63 14.44
CA VAL A 108 -20.85 3.40 15.68
C VAL A 108 -19.51 3.06 16.37
N ALA A 109 -19.10 1.79 16.36
CA ALA A 109 -17.81 1.36 16.92
C ALA A 109 -16.61 2.01 16.22
N GLU A 110 -16.62 2.11 14.89
CA GLU A 110 -15.55 2.79 14.15
C GLU A 110 -15.50 4.27 14.52
N VAL A 111 -16.65 4.95 14.55
CA VAL A 111 -16.72 6.36 14.95
C VAL A 111 -16.19 6.55 16.37
N GLN A 112 -16.57 5.67 17.30
CA GLN A 112 -16.08 5.71 18.66
C GLN A 112 -14.55 5.58 18.73
N ARG A 113 -13.97 4.61 17.99
CA ARG A 113 -12.51 4.42 17.91
C ARG A 113 -11.79 5.66 17.36
N ARG A 114 -12.37 6.34 16.37
CA ARG A 114 -11.82 7.57 15.77
C ARG A 114 -11.84 8.76 16.72
N LEU A 115 -12.82 8.81 17.63
CA LEU A 115 -12.96 9.88 18.62
C LEU A 115 -12.10 9.66 19.87
N SER A 116 -11.75 8.41 20.17
CA SER A 116 -10.83 8.03 21.24
C SER A 116 -9.36 8.02 20.78
N PRO A 117 -8.39 7.87 21.71
CA PRO A 117 -7.02 7.52 21.34
C PRO A 117 -7.01 6.25 20.46
N PRO A 118 -6.05 6.12 19.52
CA PRO A 118 -4.89 6.98 19.33
C PRO A 118 -5.13 8.25 18.50
N GLU A 119 -6.22 8.34 17.72
CA GLU A 119 -6.39 9.44 16.75
C GLU A 119 -6.99 10.72 17.37
N CYS A 120 -8.00 10.56 18.24
CA CYS A 120 -8.76 11.67 18.83
C CYS A 120 -9.22 12.70 17.77
N LEU A 121 -9.85 12.25 16.69
CA LEU A 121 -10.27 13.12 15.59
C LEU A 121 -11.23 14.22 16.08
N ASN A 122 -11.06 15.41 15.53
CA ASN A 122 -12.01 16.50 15.71
C ASN A 122 -13.17 16.40 14.70
N ALA A 123 -14.20 17.22 14.89
CA ALA A 123 -15.41 17.20 14.05
C ALA A 123 -15.13 17.42 12.56
N SER A 124 -14.16 18.28 12.23
CA SER A 124 -13.81 18.59 10.84
C SER A 124 -13.13 17.40 10.16
N LEU A 125 -12.18 16.76 10.84
CA LEU A 125 -11.48 15.58 10.34
C LEU A 125 -12.42 14.39 10.23
N LEU A 126 -13.23 14.13 11.27
CA LEU A 126 -14.26 13.10 11.21
C LEU A 126 -15.25 13.39 10.09
N GLY A 127 -15.71 14.62 9.92
CA GLY A 127 -16.55 15.03 8.79
C GLY A 127 -15.90 14.78 7.44
N GLY A 128 -14.59 14.97 7.33
CA GLY A 128 -13.79 14.66 6.14
C GLY A 128 -13.69 13.16 5.87
N VAL A 129 -13.51 12.33 6.90
CA VAL A 129 -13.56 10.87 6.82
C VAL A 129 -14.97 10.39 6.48
N LEU A 130 -16.02 11.06 6.95
CA LEU A 130 -17.39 10.65 6.64
C LEU A 130 -17.92 11.25 5.33
N ARG A 131 -17.07 11.97 4.58
CA ARG A 131 -17.41 12.64 3.31
C ARG A 131 -18.58 13.62 3.46
N ARG A 132 -18.71 14.22 4.64
CA ARG A 132 -19.74 15.20 5.02
C ARG A 132 -19.22 16.62 5.25
N ALA A 133 -17.93 16.86 5.02
CA ALA A 133 -17.29 18.14 5.34
C ALA A 133 -17.75 19.34 4.48
N LYS A 134 -18.40 19.12 3.32
CA LYS A 134 -18.77 20.19 2.37
C LYS A 134 -20.21 20.71 2.52
N SER A 135 -21.05 20.13 3.37
CA SER A 135 -22.44 20.59 3.54
C SER A 135 -22.53 21.77 4.51
N LYS A 136 -23.37 22.77 4.18
CA LYS A 136 -23.78 23.83 5.12
C LYS A 136 -24.29 23.19 6.41
N ASN A 137 -23.82 23.64 7.57
CA ASN A 137 -24.13 23.05 8.89
C ASN A 137 -23.64 21.61 9.13
N GLY A 138 -22.75 21.05 8.29
CA GLY A 138 -22.31 19.65 8.41
C GLY A 138 -21.71 19.31 9.78
N GLY A 139 -20.93 20.22 10.37
CA GLY A 139 -20.37 20.03 11.71
C GLY A 139 -21.41 20.03 12.83
N ARG A 140 -22.49 20.83 12.70
CA ARG A 140 -23.60 20.86 13.67
C ARG A 140 -24.43 19.59 13.57
N SER A 141 -24.84 19.21 12.35
CA SER A 141 -25.60 17.98 12.11
C SER A 141 -24.84 16.73 12.52
N LEU A 142 -23.51 16.70 12.34
CA LEU A 142 -22.68 15.60 12.82
C LEU A 142 -22.73 15.49 14.35
N ARG A 143 -22.60 16.60 15.08
CA ARG A 143 -22.68 16.62 16.56
C ARG A 143 -24.05 16.15 17.04
N GLU A 144 -25.13 16.68 16.47
CA GLU A 144 -26.50 16.26 16.80
C GLU A 144 -26.72 14.75 16.56
N LYS A 145 -26.15 14.19 15.49
CA LYS A 145 -26.22 12.74 15.22
C LYS A 145 -25.39 11.93 16.21
N LEU A 146 -24.23 12.42 16.62
CA LEU A 146 -23.38 11.77 17.62
C LEU A 146 -24.05 11.80 19.00
N ASP A 147 -24.63 12.92 19.40
CA ASP A 147 -25.32 13.07 20.69
C ASP A 147 -26.51 12.10 20.80
N LYS A 148 -27.25 11.87 19.70
CA LYS A 148 -28.35 10.90 19.63
C LYS A 148 -27.93 9.45 19.90
N ILE A 149 -26.68 9.11 19.58
CA ILE A 149 -26.13 7.76 19.81
C ILE A 149 -25.24 7.71 21.06
N GLY A 150 -25.30 8.75 21.90
CA GLY A 150 -24.54 8.83 23.16
C GLY A 150 -23.05 9.13 22.98
N LEU A 151 -22.63 9.61 21.81
CA LEU A 151 -21.23 10.00 21.57
C LEU A 151 -21.07 11.51 21.64
N ASN A 152 -20.20 11.99 22.53
CA ASN A 152 -19.93 13.42 22.67
C ASN A 152 -18.63 13.80 21.93
N LEU A 153 -18.69 14.86 21.14
CA LEU A 153 -17.53 15.46 20.50
C LEU A 153 -17.37 16.90 20.96
N PRO A 154 -16.57 17.21 22.01
CA PRO A 154 -16.44 18.56 22.52
C PRO A 154 -15.85 19.52 21.48
N ALA A 155 -16.25 20.79 21.53
CA ALA A 155 -15.62 21.85 20.74
C ALA A 155 -14.17 22.07 21.21
N GLY A 156 -13.28 22.45 20.29
CA GLY A 156 -11.87 22.76 20.63
C GLY A 156 -10.96 21.54 20.89
N ARG A 157 -11.45 20.30 20.74
CA ARG A 157 -10.61 19.10 20.84
C ARG A 157 -9.47 19.13 19.81
N ARG A 158 -8.23 18.97 20.29
CA ARG A 158 -7.03 18.83 19.47
C ARG A 158 -6.85 17.38 19.02
N LYS A 159 -6.35 17.18 17.80
CA LYS A 159 -5.95 15.85 17.30
C LYS A 159 -4.77 15.32 18.12
N ALA A 160 -4.70 14.01 18.33
CA ALA A 160 -3.61 13.37 19.08
C ALA A 160 -2.58 12.71 18.18
N ALA A 161 -2.99 12.23 17.00
CA ALA A 161 -2.09 11.60 16.02
C ALA A 161 -1.84 12.49 14.80
N ASN A 162 -0.73 12.21 14.11
CA ASN A 162 -0.47 12.75 12.78
C ASN A 162 -1.49 12.21 11.79
N VAL A 163 -2.00 13.08 10.93
CA VAL A 163 -2.90 12.68 9.85
C VAL A 163 -2.03 12.09 8.74
N THR A 164 -2.33 10.85 8.36
CA THR A 164 -1.67 10.16 7.24
C THR A 164 -2.67 9.95 6.11
N LEU A 165 -2.22 9.42 4.97
CA LEU A 165 -3.13 8.99 3.91
C LEU A 165 -4.09 7.90 4.40
N LEU A 166 -3.66 7.02 5.32
CA LEU A 166 -4.51 5.97 5.89
C LEU A 166 -5.67 6.56 6.69
N THR A 167 -5.46 7.67 7.41
CA THR A 167 -6.52 8.39 8.14
C THR A 167 -7.73 8.70 7.25
N SER A 168 -7.50 8.87 5.94
CA SER A 168 -8.56 9.18 4.99
C SER A 168 -9.48 8.00 4.67
N LEU A 169 -9.06 6.76 4.89
CA LEU A 169 -9.82 5.54 4.64
C LEU A 169 -10.77 5.26 5.80
N VAL A 170 -11.96 4.72 5.53
CA VAL A 170 -12.76 4.02 6.57
C VAL A 170 -12.26 2.58 6.72
N GLU A 171 -12.54 1.93 7.86
CA GLU A 171 -12.06 0.55 8.12
C GLU A 171 -12.43 -0.42 7.00
N GLY A 172 -13.65 -0.31 6.48
CA GLY A 172 -14.10 -1.13 5.35
C GLY A 172 -13.23 -0.95 4.09
N GLU A 173 -12.77 0.27 3.80
CA GLU A 173 -11.87 0.53 2.66
C GLU A 173 -10.48 -0.02 2.92
N ALA A 174 -9.94 0.21 4.12
CA ALA A 174 -8.59 -0.19 4.50
C ALA A 174 -8.43 -1.73 4.50
N VAL A 175 -9.41 -2.45 5.03
CA VAL A 175 -9.44 -3.92 5.00
C VAL A 175 -9.57 -4.44 3.57
N HIS A 176 -10.37 -3.79 2.72
CA HIS A 176 -10.52 -4.20 1.33
C HIS A 176 -9.21 -3.98 0.55
N LEU A 177 -8.57 -2.83 0.75
CA LEU A 177 -7.25 -2.53 0.16
C LEU A 177 -6.19 -3.55 0.58
N ALA A 178 -6.18 -3.98 1.85
CA ALA A 178 -5.21 -4.97 2.31
C ALA A 178 -5.45 -6.34 1.67
N ARG A 179 -6.71 -6.71 1.43
CA ARG A 179 -7.06 -7.94 0.71
C ARG A 179 -6.57 -7.89 -0.74
N ASP A 180 -6.85 -6.80 -1.45
CA ASP A 180 -6.44 -6.64 -2.85
C ASP A 180 -4.91 -6.63 -2.96
N PHE A 181 -4.21 -5.97 -2.03
CA PHE A 181 -2.75 -6.02 -1.95
C PHE A 181 -2.24 -7.45 -1.72
N GLY A 182 -2.86 -8.20 -0.81
CA GLY A 182 -2.54 -9.60 -0.57
C GLY A 182 -2.71 -10.47 -1.81
N TYR A 183 -3.81 -10.29 -2.54
CA TYR A 183 -4.06 -10.99 -3.80
C TYR A 183 -2.96 -10.71 -4.83
N VAL A 184 -2.62 -9.44 -5.06
CA VAL A 184 -1.55 -9.07 -6.02
C VAL A 184 -0.18 -9.62 -5.57
N CYS A 185 0.12 -9.61 -4.27
CA CYS A 185 1.33 -10.23 -3.73
C CYS A 185 1.38 -11.74 -4.00
N GLU A 186 0.24 -12.42 -4.00
CA GLU A 186 0.16 -13.86 -4.24
C GLU A 186 0.21 -14.22 -5.73
N THR A 187 -0.51 -13.47 -6.58
CA THR A 187 -0.67 -13.82 -7.99
C THR A 187 0.34 -13.16 -8.92
N GLU A 188 0.78 -11.94 -8.63
CA GLU A 188 1.60 -11.14 -9.54
C GLU A 188 3.07 -11.04 -9.11
N PHE A 189 3.38 -11.24 -7.83
CA PHE A 189 4.76 -11.08 -7.36
C PHE A 189 5.67 -12.17 -7.97
N PRO A 190 6.78 -11.81 -8.66
CA PRO A 190 7.57 -12.74 -9.45
C PRO A 190 8.58 -13.52 -8.61
N ALA A 191 8.11 -14.20 -7.55
CA ALA A 191 8.93 -14.90 -6.56
C ALA A 191 9.97 -15.85 -7.21
N LYS A 192 9.52 -16.67 -8.16
CA LYS A 192 10.38 -17.64 -8.86
C LYS A 192 11.45 -16.96 -9.71
N ALA A 193 11.06 -16.02 -10.57
CA ALA A 193 12.00 -15.35 -11.46
C ALA A 193 13.04 -14.54 -10.67
N ALA A 194 12.61 -13.85 -9.61
CA ALA A 194 13.52 -13.14 -8.71
C ALA A 194 14.49 -14.10 -8.01
N ALA A 195 14.00 -15.23 -7.49
CA ALA A 195 14.82 -16.24 -6.82
C ALA A 195 15.87 -16.86 -7.76
N GLU A 196 15.47 -17.24 -8.98
CA GLU A 196 16.38 -17.77 -9.99
C GLU A 196 17.44 -16.74 -10.39
N TYR A 197 17.06 -15.47 -10.53
CA TYR A 197 18.00 -14.39 -10.87
C TYR A 197 19.07 -14.21 -9.78
N VAL A 198 18.67 -14.11 -8.51
CA VAL A 198 19.60 -13.91 -7.39
C VAL A 198 20.49 -15.14 -7.18
N ASN A 199 19.95 -16.35 -7.28
CA ASN A 199 20.73 -17.57 -7.08
C ASN A 199 21.86 -17.77 -8.10
N ARG A 200 21.74 -17.22 -9.32
CA ARG A 200 22.84 -17.26 -10.31
C ARG A 200 24.12 -16.61 -9.80
N GLN A 201 24.00 -15.65 -8.87
CA GLN A 201 25.15 -14.98 -8.26
C GLN A 201 25.81 -15.81 -7.14
N HIS A 202 25.18 -16.91 -6.72
CA HIS A 202 25.64 -17.78 -5.64
C HIS A 202 26.01 -19.18 -6.17
N SER A 203 26.88 -19.22 -7.18
CA SER A 203 27.28 -20.47 -7.85
C SER A 203 28.43 -21.22 -7.17
N ASP A 204 29.13 -20.61 -6.20
CA ASP A 204 30.28 -21.22 -5.54
C ASP A 204 29.86 -22.48 -4.74
N PRO A 205 30.36 -23.68 -5.10
CA PRO A 205 30.08 -24.91 -4.37
C PRO A 205 30.43 -24.85 -2.87
N ASN A 206 31.46 -24.10 -2.49
CA ASN A 206 31.92 -24.00 -1.11
C ASN A 206 30.96 -23.20 -0.22
N GLU A 207 30.19 -22.28 -0.81
CA GLU A 207 29.27 -21.41 -0.08
C GLU A 207 27.82 -21.93 -0.10
N GLN A 208 27.50 -22.92 -0.94
CA GLN A 208 26.15 -23.46 -1.14
C GLN A 208 25.49 -23.92 0.18
N VAL A 209 26.21 -24.64 1.03
CA VAL A 209 25.66 -25.13 2.31
C VAL A 209 25.33 -23.96 3.22
N THR A 210 26.26 -23.02 3.39
CA THR A 210 26.06 -21.81 4.19
C THR A 210 24.88 -20.99 3.64
N ARG A 211 24.79 -20.85 2.32
CA ARG A 211 23.69 -20.13 1.66
C ARG A 211 22.33 -20.79 1.90
N LYS A 212 22.24 -22.12 1.77
CA LYS A 212 21.02 -22.88 2.05
C LYS A 212 20.58 -22.70 3.49
N ASN A 213 21.51 -22.77 4.45
CA ASN A 213 21.23 -22.54 5.86
C ASN A 213 20.73 -21.12 6.13
N MET A 214 21.32 -20.11 5.50
CA MET A 214 20.83 -18.73 5.61
C MET A 214 19.40 -18.58 5.07
N LEU A 215 19.07 -19.22 3.95
CA LEU A 215 17.70 -19.16 3.40
C LEU A 215 16.69 -19.84 4.33
N LEU A 216 17.03 -21.00 4.90
CA LEU A 216 16.18 -21.71 5.85
C LEU A 216 15.95 -20.90 7.13
N ALA A 217 17.02 -20.36 7.72
CA ALA A 217 16.94 -19.49 8.89
C ALA A 217 16.09 -18.23 8.60
N SER A 218 16.31 -17.59 7.45
CA SER A 218 15.52 -16.42 7.04
C SER A 218 14.04 -16.76 6.91
N LYS A 219 13.72 -17.91 6.30
CA LYS A 219 12.33 -18.37 6.14
C LYS A 219 11.66 -18.63 7.49
N GLN A 220 12.39 -19.22 8.43
CA GLN A 220 11.89 -19.51 9.77
C GLN A 220 11.59 -18.22 10.55
N ILE A 221 12.49 -17.23 10.53
CA ILE A 221 12.27 -15.92 11.18
C ILE A 221 11.05 -15.21 10.56
N CYS A 222 10.91 -15.27 9.24
CA CYS A 222 9.74 -14.69 8.54
C CYS A 222 8.43 -15.32 9.02
N LYS A 223 8.43 -16.64 9.21
CA LYS A 223 7.27 -17.39 9.70
C LYS A 223 6.92 -17.01 11.14
N GLU A 224 7.89 -16.97 12.05
CA GLU A 224 7.67 -16.60 13.46
C GLU A 224 7.04 -15.21 13.58
N PHE A 225 7.55 -14.24 12.82
CA PHE A 225 6.99 -12.90 12.79
C PHE A 225 5.55 -12.88 12.24
N THR A 226 5.28 -13.63 11.19
CA THR A 226 3.92 -13.75 10.62
C THR A 226 2.97 -14.40 11.62
N ASP A 227 3.40 -15.48 12.29
CA ASP A 227 2.61 -16.20 13.28
C ASP A 227 2.22 -15.28 14.46
N LEU A 228 3.14 -14.40 14.92
CA LEU A 228 2.82 -13.37 15.90
C LEU A 228 1.73 -12.41 15.41
N LEU A 229 1.86 -11.89 14.18
CA LEU A 229 0.87 -10.95 13.62
C LEU A 229 -0.53 -11.59 13.47
N THR A 230 -0.61 -12.88 13.15
CA THR A 230 -1.91 -13.59 13.05
C THR A 230 -2.59 -13.83 14.41
N GLN A 231 -1.85 -13.65 15.51
CA GLN A 231 -2.38 -13.71 16.86
C GLN A 231 -2.94 -12.37 17.34
N ASP A 232 -2.83 -11.30 16.56
CA ASP A 232 -3.42 -10.01 16.90
C ASP A 232 -4.94 -10.14 17.12
N ARG A 233 -5.41 -9.69 18.29
CA ARG A 233 -6.83 -9.64 18.69
C ARG A 233 -7.32 -8.20 18.85
N SER A 234 -6.78 -7.29 18.05
CA SER A 234 -7.21 -5.90 17.99
C SER A 234 -8.70 -5.76 17.67
N PRO A 235 -9.47 -4.93 18.40
CA PRO A 235 -10.91 -4.78 18.21
C PRO A 235 -11.23 -3.88 17.01
N LEU A 236 -11.12 -4.44 15.80
CA LEU A 236 -11.45 -3.81 14.53
C LEU A 236 -12.81 -4.27 13.98
N GLY A 237 -13.44 -3.42 13.17
CA GLY A 237 -14.78 -3.64 12.64
C GLY A 237 -15.77 -3.88 13.77
N ASN A 238 -16.54 -4.97 13.64
CA ASN A 238 -17.51 -5.45 14.62
C ASN A 238 -16.96 -6.55 15.53
N SER A 239 -15.68 -6.93 15.36
CA SER A 239 -15.05 -7.98 16.15
C SER A 239 -14.47 -7.41 17.44
N ARG A 240 -14.66 -8.13 18.56
CA ARG A 240 -14.06 -7.81 19.86
C ARG A 240 -13.55 -9.10 20.51
N PRO A 241 -12.53 -9.74 19.92
CA PRO A 241 -11.99 -10.96 20.48
C PRO A 241 -11.28 -10.70 21.81
N ALA A 242 -11.22 -11.72 22.67
CA ALA A 242 -10.41 -11.66 23.89
C ALA A 242 -8.91 -11.61 23.51
N PRO A 243 -8.12 -10.71 24.10
CA PRO A 243 -6.67 -10.72 23.97
C PRO A 243 -6.07 -12.07 24.34
N ILE A 244 -5.13 -12.56 23.52
CA ILE A 244 -4.38 -13.80 23.78
C ILE A 244 -2.87 -13.55 23.95
N LEU A 245 -2.40 -12.39 23.50
CA LEU A 245 -1.01 -11.98 23.61
C LEU A 245 -0.79 -11.23 24.94
N GLU A 246 0.47 -11.20 25.36
CA GLU A 246 0.91 -10.37 26.50
C GLU A 246 0.42 -8.92 26.36
N PRO A 247 -0.06 -8.28 27.45
CA PRO A 247 -0.70 -6.97 27.37
C PRO A 247 0.12 -5.89 26.67
N GLY A 248 1.46 -5.89 26.87
CA GLY A 248 2.35 -4.93 26.20
C GLY A 248 2.37 -5.10 24.69
N ILE A 249 2.47 -6.34 24.21
CA ILE A 249 2.49 -6.66 22.77
C ILE A 249 1.13 -6.41 22.15
N GLN A 250 0.04 -6.87 22.79
CA GLN A 250 -1.31 -6.64 22.28
C GLN A 250 -1.62 -5.14 22.21
N SER A 251 -1.17 -4.34 23.18
CA SER A 251 -1.35 -2.88 23.15
C SER A 251 -0.65 -2.23 21.96
N CYS A 252 0.60 -2.60 21.67
CA CYS A 252 1.34 -2.11 20.52
C CYS A 252 0.67 -2.49 19.19
N LEU A 253 0.25 -3.75 19.04
CA LEU A 253 -0.46 -4.22 17.85
C LEU A 253 -1.82 -3.54 17.71
N THR A 254 -2.53 -3.32 18.82
CA THR A 254 -3.80 -2.57 18.83
C THR A 254 -3.60 -1.14 18.37
N HIS A 255 -2.57 -0.45 18.85
CA HIS A 255 -2.25 0.88 18.36
C HIS A 255 -2.03 0.88 16.84
N PHE A 256 -1.21 -0.04 16.34
CA PHE A 256 -0.92 -0.18 14.91
C PHE A 256 -2.18 -0.50 14.08
N SER A 257 -3.00 -1.42 14.55
CA SER A 257 -4.27 -1.79 13.94
C SER A 257 -5.26 -0.63 13.88
N LEU A 258 -5.33 0.20 14.94
CA LEU A 258 -6.20 1.38 14.99
C LEU A 258 -5.74 2.50 14.05
N ILE A 259 -4.45 2.83 14.03
CA ILE A 259 -3.92 3.92 13.16
C ILE A 259 -3.87 3.54 11.67
N THR A 260 -3.87 2.24 11.36
CA THR A 260 -3.94 1.75 9.97
C THR A 260 -5.35 1.33 9.56
N HIS A 261 -6.32 1.40 10.47
CA HIS A 261 -7.71 0.99 10.26
C HIS A 261 -7.86 -0.46 9.75
N GLY A 262 -6.97 -1.35 10.21
CA GLY A 262 -6.96 -2.76 9.83
C GLY A 262 -6.23 -3.08 8.53
N PHE A 263 -5.60 -2.10 7.88
CA PHE A 263 -4.74 -2.36 6.72
C PHE A 263 -3.38 -2.98 7.12
N GLY A 264 -2.77 -2.49 8.20
CA GLY A 264 -1.35 -2.69 8.49
C GLY A 264 -0.94 -4.15 8.67
N SER A 265 -1.51 -4.84 9.65
CA SER A 265 -1.11 -6.23 9.97
C SER A 265 -1.35 -7.18 8.79
N PRO A 266 -2.52 -7.16 8.11
CA PRO A 266 -2.72 -7.99 6.92
C PRO A 266 -1.76 -7.66 5.76
N ALA A 267 -1.44 -6.38 5.54
CA ALA A 267 -0.48 -5.99 4.50
C ALA A 267 0.94 -6.49 4.82
N LEU A 268 1.37 -6.43 6.08
CA LEU A 268 2.63 -7.02 6.52
C LEU A 268 2.63 -8.54 6.31
N CYS A 269 1.57 -9.24 6.72
CA CYS A 269 1.45 -10.68 6.48
C CYS A 269 1.52 -11.04 4.98
N ALA A 270 0.87 -10.27 4.11
CA ALA A 270 0.94 -10.45 2.67
C ALA A 270 2.38 -10.28 2.13
N ALA A 271 3.06 -9.21 2.52
CA ALA A 271 4.45 -8.97 2.11
C ALA A 271 5.39 -10.08 2.62
N MET A 272 5.21 -10.54 3.86
CA MET A 272 5.99 -11.64 4.43
C MET A 272 5.69 -12.98 3.74
N THR A 273 4.46 -13.19 3.27
CA THR A 273 4.09 -14.38 2.49
C THR A 273 4.78 -14.36 1.11
N ALA A 274 4.77 -13.22 0.42
CA ALA A 274 5.50 -13.05 -0.84
C ALA A 274 7.01 -13.31 -0.66
N LEU A 275 7.61 -12.81 0.42
CA LEU A 275 9.01 -13.10 0.77
C LEU A 275 9.24 -14.58 1.06
N GLN A 276 8.36 -15.25 1.82
CA GLN A 276 8.47 -16.69 2.10
C GLN A 276 8.34 -17.54 0.82
N ASN A 277 7.52 -17.12 -0.13
CA ASN A 277 7.40 -17.75 -1.44
C ASN A 277 8.71 -17.59 -2.22
N TYR A 278 9.30 -16.39 -2.26
CA TYR A 278 10.62 -16.16 -2.84
C TYR A 278 11.69 -17.06 -2.21
N LEU A 279 11.77 -17.12 -0.87
CA LEU A 279 12.75 -17.97 -0.16
C LEU A 279 12.56 -19.45 -0.49
N THR A 280 11.31 -19.88 -0.65
CA THR A 280 10.98 -21.26 -1.05
C THR A 280 11.41 -21.55 -2.47
N GLU A 281 11.18 -20.63 -3.41
CA GLU A 281 11.66 -20.78 -4.79
C GLU A 281 13.20 -20.72 -4.87
N ALA A 282 13.86 -19.92 -4.03
CA ALA A 282 15.31 -19.87 -3.93
C ALA A 282 15.88 -21.21 -3.46
N LEU A 283 15.28 -21.84 -2.46
CA LEU A 283 15.67 -23.19 -2.02
C LEU A 283 15.50 -24.22 -3.14
N LYS A 284 14.36 -24.21 -3.84
CA LYS A 284 14.11 -25.11 -4.99
C LYS A 284 15.13 -24.92 -6.11
N ALA A 285 15.50 -23.67 -6.41
CA ALA A 285 16.49 -23.38 -7.45
C ALA A 285 17.89 -23.85 -7.06
N MET A 286 18.28 -23.77 -5.78
CA MET A 286 19.55 -24.33 -5.30
C MET A 286 19.61 -25.85 -5.45
N ASP A 287 18.54 -26.56 -5.07
CA ASP A 287 18.49 -28.03 -5.18
C ASP A 287 18.62 -28.49 -6.64
N LYS A 288 18.09 -27.74 -7.61
CA LYS A 288 18.29 -27.99 -9.05
C LYS A 288 19.73 -27.77 -9.49
N MET A 289 20.41 -26.74 -9.01
CA MET A 289 21.83 -26.49 -9.32
C MET A 289 22.72 -27.63 -8.82
N TYR A 290 22.40 -28.21 -7.67
CA TYR A 290 23.13 -29.36 -7.12
C TYR A 290 22.98 -30.62 -7.98
N MET A 291 21.76 -30.89 -8.46
CA MET A 291 21.48 -32.02 -9.36
C MET A 291 22.10 -31.84 -10.76
N ASN A 292 22.25 -30.60 -11.24
CA ASN A 292 22.91 -30.34 -12.52
C ASN A 292 24.46 -30.37 -12.43
N ASN A 293 25.04 -30.17 -11.24
CA ASN A 293 26.49 -30.20 -11.02
C ASN A 293 27.04 -31.59 -10.67
N THR A 294 26.19 -32.60 -10.52
CA THR A 294 26.65 -33.99 -10.42
C THR A 294 27.01 -34.45 -11.84
N PRO A 295 28.29 -34.77 -12.13
CA PRO A 295 28.63 -35.30 -13.44
C PRO A 295 27.86 -36.60 -13.61
N ASN A 296 27.09 -36.65 -14.69
CA ASN A 296 26.46 -37.85 -15.17
C ASN A 296 27.54 -38.95 -15.22
N SER A 297 27.52 -39.89 -14.27
CA SER A 297 28.28 -41.13 -14.34
C SER A 297 27.63 -42.01 -15.41
N HIS A 298 27.67 -41.55 -16.66
CA HIS A 298 27.65 -42.46 -17.80
C HIS A 298 29.05 -43.04 -17.87
N THR A 299 29.17 -44.22 -17.29
CA THR A 299 30.05 -45.30 -17.71
C THR A 299 30.68 -45.02 -19.07
N GLY A 300 31.94 -44.60 -19.05
CA GLY A 300 32.75 -44.53 -20.23
C GLY A 300 33.03 -45.94 -20.72
N GLU A 301 32.55 -46.27 -21.92
CA GLU A 301 33.20 -47.22 -22.79
C GLU A 301 33.11 -46.73 -24.23
N ASN A 302 34.24 -46.24 -24.72
CA ASN A 302 34.70 -46.32 -26.10
C ASN A 302 36.22 -45.99 -26.07
N PRO A 303 37.10 -46.60 -26.89
CA PRO A 303 36.86 -46.75 -28.33
C PRO A 303 37.46 -48.00 -29.04
N SER A 304 36.89 -48.30 -30.22
CA SER A 304 37.53 -48.86 -31.42
C SER A 304 38.20 -50.25 -31.40
N LYS A 305 37.63 -51.21 -32.15
CA LYS A 305 38.40 -52.16 -32.96
C LYS A 305 37.60 -52.69 -34.16
N SER A 306 38.17 -52.43 -35.35
CA SER A 306 38.26 -53.29 -36.53
C SER A 306 37.05 -54.11 -36.97
N GLY A 307 36.58 -53.84 -38.19
CA GLY A 307 35.60 -54.66 -38.87
C GLY A 307 36.08 -56.08 -39.15
N ASP A 308 35.11 -56.98 -39.31
CA ASP A 308 35.24 -58.11 -40.20
C ASP A 308 33.90 -58.36 -40.89
N LYS A 309 34.01 -58.70 -42.17
CA LYS A 309 32.90 -59.13 -43.02
C LYS A 309 32.43 -60.48 -42.52
N ASP A 310 31.12 -60.71 -42.50
CA ASP A 310 30.65 -62.08 -42.69
C ASP A 310 29.39 -62.13 -43.56
N GLU A 311 29.65 -62.72 -44.71
CA GLU A 311 28.76 -63.17 -45.75
C GLU A 311 27.95 -64.37 -45.23
N LYS A 312 26.61 -64.29 -45.27
CA LYS A 312 25.77 -65.49 -45.12
C LYS A 312 24.68 -65.56 -46.19
N HIS A 313 25.08 -66.25 -47.25
CA HIS A 313 24.24 -67.00 -48.16
C HIS A 313 23.31 -68.00 -47.44
N ARG A 314 22.24 -68.35 -48.17
CA ARG A 314 21.26 -69.46 -48.02
C ARG A 314 20.14 -69.22 -47.01
N LYS A 315 18.87 -69.48 -47.35
CA LYS A 315 18.29 -70.31 -48.41
C LYS A 315 16.87 -69.81 -48.72
#